data_AF-A0A4Q4CPZ2-F1
#
_entry.id   AF-A0A4Q4CPZ2-F1
#
_cell.length_a   1.000
_cell.length_b   1.000
_cell.length_c   1.000
_cell.angle_alpha   90.00
_cell.angle_beta   90.00
_cell.angle_gamma   90.00
#
_symmetry.space_group_name_H-M   'P 1'
#
loop_
_entity.id
_entity.type
_entity.pdbx_description
1 polymer ?
#
loop_
_entity_poly.entity_id
_entity_poly.type
_entity_poly.pdbx_seq_one_letter_code
_entity_poly.pdbx_strand_id
1 'polypeptide(L)'
;MSRRSRATTRVVLAVVATLAVLGLGSGCSTPAAPPAPEPTCTLPDPRSTLVPGSLVLPKNPDVLVLGDSYTEGYGAEPETKGWAYLVGKPLGWKVTVNGVGGTGYVNPGPRNEGTYLQRLAGVQGGSFDLVVLQGGSNDRDTPYLALT
;
A
#
# COMPACT_ATOMS: atom_id res chain seq x y z
N MET A 1 -25.97 48.97 13.18
CA MET A 1 -27.26 48.26 13.32
C MET A 1 -27.63 47.55 12.02
N SER A 2 -27.67 46.21 12.08
CA SER A 2 -28.65 45.32 11.41
C SER A 2 -28.82 45.35 9.88
N ARG A 3 -27.83 44.92 9.09
CA ARG A 3 -28.07 44.44 7.71
C ARG A 3 -27.33 43.17 7.27
N ARG A 4 -26.31 42.72 8.02
CA ARG A 4 -25.51 41.53 7.68
C ARG A 4 -26.07 40.19 8.22
N SER A 5 -27.01 40.20 9.16
CA SER A 5 -27.53 38.97 9.79
C SER A 5 -28.65 38.25 9.04
N ARG A 6 -29.28 38.88 8.03
CA ARG A 6 -30.43 38.28 7.31
C ARG A 6 -30.03 37.47 6.07
N ALA A 7 -28.82 37.68 5.55
CA ALA A 7 -28.32 36.97 4.37
C ALA A 7 -27.79 35.57 4.73
N THR A 8 -27.10 35.45 5.86
CA THR A 8 -26.49 34.19 6.32
C THR A 8 -27.54 33.13 6.67
N THR A 9 -28.67 33.53 7.28
CA THR A 9 -29.76 32.60 7.63
C THR A 9 -30.47 32.00 6.41
N ARG A 10 -30.54 32.73 5.29
CA ARG A 10 -31.23 32.26 4.07
C ARG A 10 -30.39 31.27 3.26
N VAL A 11 -29.06 31.38 3.29
CA VAL A 11 -28.17 30.45 2.59
C VAL A 11 -28.10 29.10 3.33
N VAL A 12 -28.10 29.11 4.67
CA VAL A 12 -28.06 27.86 5.46
C VAL A 12 -29.33 27.03 5.30
N LEU A 13 -30.52 27.66 5.23
CA LEU A 13 -31.77 26.92 5.03
C LEU A 13 -31.88 26.27 3.63
N ALA A 14 -31.29 26.89 2.60
CA ALA A 14 -31.35 26.38 1.23
C ALA A 14 -30.45 25.15 1.00
N VAL A 15 -29.33 25.03 1.73
CA VAL A 15 -28.41 23.88 1.64
C VAL A 15 -28.95 22.67 2.42
N VAL A 16 -29.68 22.89 3.52
CA VAL A 16 -30.31 21.79 4.28
C VAL A 16 -31.55 21.23 3.57
N ALA A 17 -32.30 22.08 2.84
CA ALA A 17 -33.48 21.63 2.10
C ALA A 17 -33.15 20.80 0.84
N THR A 18 -32.00 21.02 0.18
CA THR A 18 -31.54 20.17 -0.93
C THR A 18 -30.96 18.83 -0.49
N LEU A 19 -30.52 18.69 0.77
CA LEU A 19 -30.11 17.40 1.34
C LEU A 19 -31.28 16.55 1.86
N ALA A 20 -32.50 17.09 1.93
CA ALA A 20 -33.67 16.40 2.49
C ALA A 20 -34.67 15.84 1.44
N VAL A 21 -34.50 16.12 0.14
CA VAL A 21 -35.49 15.73 -0.90
C VAL A 21 -34.99 14.65 -1.87
N LEU A 22 -33.77 14.14 -1.72
CA LEU A 22 -33.26 13.01 -2.54
C LEU A 22 -33.46 11.62 -1.90
N GLY A 23 -34.25 11.53 -0.82
CA GLY A 23 -34.43 10.32 -0.02
C GLY A 23 -35.61 9.40 -0.40
N LEU A 24 -36.30 9.60 -1.52
CA LEU A 24 -37.48 8.80 -1.88
C LEU A 24 -37.43 8.38 -3.36
N GLY A 25 -36.43 7.56 -3.68
CA GLY A 25 -36.37 6.79 -4.93
C GLY A 25 -36.35 5.31 -4.62
N SER A 26 -37.52 4.70 -4.46
CA SER A 26 -37.69 3.24 -4.43
C SER A 26 -37.31 2.65 -5.79
N GLY A 27 -36.04 2.31 -5.96
CA GLY A 27 -35.54 1.52 -7.08
C GLY A 27 -35.41 0.06 -6.67
N CYS A 28 -36.10 -0.84 -7.39
CA CYS A 28 -36.07 -2.29 -7.17
C CYS A 28 -34.64 -2.82 -6.94
N SER A 29 -34.41 -3.44 -5.78
CA SER A 29 -33.24 -4.29 -5.58
C SER A 29 -33.48 -5.60 -6.35
N THR A 30 -32.81 -5.76 -7.48
CA THR A 30 -32.62 -7.09 -8.08
C THR A 30 -31.87 -7.96 -7.07
N PRO A 31 -32.31 -9.21 -6.81
CA PRO A 31 -31.51 -10.14 -6.01
C PRO A 31 -30.15 -10.29 -6.68
N ALA A 32 -29.08 -10.01 -5.95
CA ALA A 32 -27.72 -10.26 -6.43
C ALA A 32 -27.61 -11.74 -6.78
N ALA A 33 -27.19 -12.04 -8.02
CA ALA A 33 -26.87 -13.39 -8.42
C ALA A 33 -25.79 -13.94 -7.46
N PRO A 34 -25.87 -15.22 -7.03
CA PRO A 34 -24.84 -15.81 -6.21
C PRO A 34 -23.48 -15.68 -6.92
N PRO A 35 -22.40 -15.32 -6.20
CA PRO A 35 -21.08 -15.22 -6.81
C PRO A 35 -20.73 -16.54 -7.49
N ALA A 36 -20.20 -16.45 -8.71
CA ALA A 36 -19.62 -17.62 -9.37
C ALA A 36 -18.56 -18.24 -8.44
N PRO A 37 -18.45 -19.58 -8.38
CA PRO A 37 -17.41 -20.21 -7.58
C PRO A 37 -16.05 -19.66 -8.03
N GLU A 38 -15.33 -19.02 -7.11
CA GLU A 38 -14.00 -18.52 -7.38
C GLU A 38 -13.13 -19.70 -7.87
N PRO A 39 -12.27 -19.50 -8.89
CA PRO A 39 -11.32 -20.52 -9.28
C PRO A 39 -10.54 -20.93 -8.04
N THR A 40 -10.75 -22.16 -7.59
CA THR A 40 -10.07 -22.68 -6.42
C THR A 40 -8.61 -22.83 -6.81
N CYS A 41 -7.79 -21.86 -6.41
CA CYS A 41 -6.34 -22.02 -6.41
C CYS A 41 -6.03 -23.26 -5.58
N THR A 42 -5.72 -24.36 -6.27
CA THR A 42 -5.19 -25.54 -5.62
C THR A 42 -3.76 -25.18 -5.23
N LEU A 43 -3.59 -24.63 -4.01
CA LEU A 43 -2.27 -24.38 -3.48
C LEU A 43 -1.53 -25.73 -3.40
N PRO A 44 -0.23 -25.78 -3.76
CA PRO A 44 0.58 -26.96 -3.51
C PRO A 44 0.44 -27.37 -2.04
N ASP A 45 0.40 -28.68 -1.78
CA ASP A 45 0.25 -29.23 -0.43
C ASP A 45 1.22 -28.51 0.53
N PRO A 46 0.75 -27.85 1.60
CA PRO A 46 1.62 -27.19 2.57
C PRO A 46 2.57 -28.18 3.27
N ARG A 47 2.35 -29.50 3.10
CA ARG A 47 3.27 -30.56 3.50
C ARG A 47 4.43 -30.78 2.53
N SER A 48 4.69 -29.87 1.59
CA SER A 48 6.02 -29.77 1.00
C SER A 48 7.01 -29.49 2.14
N THR A 49 7.68 -30.54 2.63
CA THR A 49 8.61 -30.51 3.76
C THR A 49 9.93 -29.86 3.39
N LEU A 50 9.90 -28.76 2.63
CA LEU A 50 11.02 -27.86 2.53
C LEU A 50 11.16 -27.22 3.91
N VAL A 51 11.96 -27.84 4.78
CA VAL A 51 12.54 -27.13 5.92
C VAL A 51 13.30 -25.97 5.30
N PRO A 52 12.88 -24.70 5.52
CA PRO A 52 13.63 -23.58 4.97
C PRO A 52 15.06 -23.72 5.47
N GLY A 53 16.02 -23.71 4.54
CA GLY A 53 17.43 -23.68 4.93
C GLY A 53 17.66 -22.53 5.91
N SER A 54 18.55 -22.71 6.88
CA SER A 54 18.91 -21.62 7.78
C SER A 54 19.49 -20.47 6.95
N LEU A 55 18.89 -19.28 7.07
CA LEU A 55 19.48 -18.07 6.49
C LEU A 55 20.70 -17.70 7.32
N VAL A 56 21.90 -17.87 6.74
CA VAL A 56 23.16 -17.49 7.37
C VAL A 56 23.65 -16.20 6.72
N LEU A 57 23.72 -15.13 7.51
CA LEU A 57 24.20 -13.82 7.07
C LEU A 57 25.64 -13.58 7.55
N PRO A 58 26.47 -12.86 6.78
CA PRO A 58 27.78 -12.44 7.26
C PRO A 58 27.66 -11.48 8.45
N LYS A 59 28.78 -11.22 9.12
CA LYS A 59 28.84 -10.17 10.13
C LYS A 59 28.62 -8.81 9.45
N ASN A 60 27.66 -8.05 9.96
CA ASN A 60 27.25 -6.75 9.44
C ASN A 60 26.80 -6.79 7.96
N PRO A 61 25.73 -7.54 7.65
CA PRO A 61 25.29 -7.74 6.27
C PRO A 61 24.86 -6.43 5.61
N ASP A 62 25.07 -6.36 4.30
CA ASP A 62 24.52 -5.31 3.44
C ASP A 62 23.07 -5.68 3.08
N VAL A 63 22.12 -4.86 3.55
CA VAL A 63 20.68 -5.16 3.50
C VAL A 63 19.95 -4.11 2.68
N LEU A 64 19.21 -4.53 1.66
CA LEU A 64 18.25 -3.68 0.97
C LEU A 64 16.88 -3.82 1.64
N VAL A 65 16.27 -2.72 2.05
CA VAL A 65 14.86 -2.67 2.44
C VAL A 65 14.10 -1.95 1.33
N LEU A 66 13.30 -2.69 0.57
CA LEU A 66 12.48 -2.16 -0.51
C LEU A 66 11.00 -2.24 -0.15
N GLY A 67 10.26 -1.16 -0.36
CA GLY A 67 8.85 -1.15 -0.03
C GLY A 67 8.09 0.12 -0.43
N ASP A 68 6.95 0.30 0.22
CA ASP A 68 6.00 1.40 0.05
C ASP A 68 6.24 2.56 1.05
N SER A 69 5.19 3.33 1.33
CA SER A 69 5.18 4.47 2.25
C SER A 69 5.62 4.10 3.67
N TYR A 70 5.40 2.86 4.10
CA TYR A 70 5.87 2.44 5.43
C TYR A 70 7.39 2.26 5.46
N THR A 71 7.99 1.80 4.36
CA THR A 71 9.45 1.75 4.19
C THR A 71 10.04 3.14 3.95
N GLU A 72 9.32 4.02 3.24
CA GLU A 72 9.69 5.42 3.03
C GLU A 72 9.78 6.22 4.34
N GLY A 73 9.07 5.78 5.38
CA GLY A 73 8.99 6.49 6.66
C GLY A 73 7.85 7.51 6.72
N TYR A 74 6.85 7.38 5.83
CA TYR A 74 5.68 8.25 5.82
C TYR A 74 4.97 8.24 7.18
N GLY A 75 4.75 9.44 7.74
CA GLY A 75 4.15 9.64 9.06
C GLY A 75 5.15 9.64 10.22
N ALA A 76 6.44 9.40 9.99
CA ALA A 76 7.50 9.63 10.96
C ALA A 76 8.06 11.06 10.85
N GLU A 77 8.44 11.66 11.99
CA GLU A 77 9.02 13.01 12.03
C GLU A 77 10.38 13.07 12.76
N PRO A 78 11.50 13.24 12.03
CA PRO A 78 11.63 13.18 10.57
C PRO A 78 11.38 11.77 10.00
N GLU A 79 11.23 11.64 8.68
CA GLU A 79 11.06 10.36 7.95
C GLU A 79 12.10 9.30 8.36
N THR A 80 13.34 9.74 8.66
CA THR A 80 14.44 8.89 9.12
C THR A 80 14.25 8.27 10.50
N LYS A 81 13.14 8.57 11.20
CA LYS A 81 12.68 7.82 12.38
C LYS A 81 11.74 6.66 12.03
N GLY A 82 11.45 6.43 10.76
CA GLY A 82 10.75 5.24 10.28
C GLY A 82 11.53 3.95 10.53
N TRP A 83 10.81 2.82 10.63
CA TRP A 83 11.39 1.54 11.03
C TRP A 83 12.57 1.11 10.13
N ALA A 84 12.47 1.35 8.82
CA ALA A 84 13.47 0.94 7.83
C ALA A 84 14.84 1.60 8.07
N TYR A 85 14.84 2.82 8.60
CA TYR A 85 16.06 3.56 8.95
C TYR A 85 16.62 3.15 10.32
N LEU A 86 15.78 2.65 11.21
CA LEU A 86 16.15 2.33 12.59
C LEU A 86 16.57 0.87 12.78
N VAL A 87 16.08 -0.05 11.95
CA VAL A 87 16.28 -1.50 12.11
C VAL A 87 17.75 -1.92 12.03
N GLY A 88 18.57 -1.17 11.28
CA GLY A 88 19.96 -1.54 11.04
C GLY A 88 20.84 -1.53 12.29
N LYS A 89 20.77 -0.46 13.09
CA LYS A 89 21.62 -0.30 14.28
C LYS A 89 21.50 -1.44 15.31
N PRO A 90 20.30 -1.82 15.78
CA PRO A 90 20.17 -2.90 16.78
C PRO A 90 20.54 -4.28 16.23
N LEU A 91 20.43 -4.51 14.91
CA LEU A 91 20.75 -5.79 14.28
C LEU A 91 22.18 -5.85 13.70
N GLY A 92 22.91 -4.74 13.76
CA GLY A 92 24.24 -4.60 13.16
C GLY A 92 24.23 -4.58 11.63
N TRP A 93 23.10 -4.31 10.98
CA TRP A 93 22.99 -4.32 9.52
C TRP A 93 23.41 -2.99 8.91
N LYS A 94 23.96 -3.03 7.70
CA LYS A 94 24.16 -1.88 6.84
C LYS A 94 22.96 -1.76 5.91
N VAL A 95 22.03 -0.87 6.25
CA VAL A 95 20.73 -0.79 5.56
C VAL A 95 20.73 0.27 4.47
N THR A 96 20.36 -0.14 3.27
CA THR A 96 19.95 0.74 2.16
C THR A 96 18.43 0.74 2.09
N VAL A 97 17.81 1.91 2.24
CA VAL A 97 16.34 2.06 2.19
C VAL A 97 15.92 2.50 0.79
N ASN A 98 14.98 1.76 0.19
CA ASN A 98 14.30 2.09 -1.05
C ASN A 98 12.78 2.03 -0.82
N GLY A 99 12.24 3.04 -0.11
CA GLY A 99 10.81 3.20 0.11
C GLY A 99 10.23 4.23 -0.85
N VAL A 100 9.09 3.91 -1.49
CA VAL A 100 8.36 4.87 -2.34
C VAL A 100 6.87 4.68 -2.13
N GLY A 101 6.21 5.69 -1.55
CA GLY A 101 4.78 5.68 -1.28
C GLY A 101 3.91 5.34 -2.50
N GLY A 102 2.83 4.61 -2.24
CA GLY A 102 1.83 4.25 -3.25
C GLY A 102 2.23 3.14 -4.22
N THR A 103 3.47 2.66 -4.19
CA THR A 103 3.93 1.56 -5.07
C THR A 103 3.68 0.18 -4.44
N GLY A 104 3.70 -0.86 -5.27
CA GLY A 104 3.49 -2.26 -4.88
C GLY A 104 4.12 -3.26 -5.84
N TYR A 105 3.70 -4.52 -5.73
CA TYR A 105 4.15 -5.60 -6.61
C TYR A 105 3.64 -5.43 -8.05
N VAL A 106 2.41 -4.96 -8.21
CA VAL A 106 1.73 -4.74 -9.50
C VAL A 106 1.31 -3.29 -9.69
N ASN A 107 1.21 -2.52 -8.60
CA ASN A 107 0.94 -1.09 -8.66
C ASN A 107 2.24 -0.28 -8.85
N PRO A 108 2.41 0.47 -9.96
CA PRO A 108 3.61 1.28 -10.21
C PRO A 108 3.63 2.60 -9.42
N GLY A 109 2.61 2.88 -8.60
CA GLY A 109 2.49 4.13 -7.87
C GLY A 109 1.81 5.25 -8.67
N PRO A 110 1.40 6.33 -7.98
CA PRO A 110 0.58 7.40 -8.55
C PRO A 110 1.29 8.23 -9.63
N ARG A 111 2.63 8.20 -9.69
CA ARG A 111 3.43 8.91 -10.71
C ARG A 111 4.23 7.95 -11.57
N ASN A 112 3.83 6.68 -11.62
CA ASN A 112 4.53 5.64 -12.37
C ASN A 112 6.01 5.49 -11.93
N GLU A 113 6.25 5.53 -10.62
CA GLU A 113 7.56 5.31 -10.00
C GLU A 113 8.11 3.89 -10.25
N GLY A 114 7.24 2.96 -10.61
CA GLY A 114 7.55 1.58 -10.98
C GLY A 114 7.10 0.58 -9.93
N THR A 115 6.80 -0.64 -10.39
CA THR A 115 6.53 -1.80 -9.53
C THR A 115 7.77 -2.19 -8.74
N TYR A 116 7.62 -2.98 -7.68
CA TYR A 116 8.75 -3.49 -6.90
C TYR A 116 9.79 -4.21 -7.74
N LEU A 117 9.38 -4.98 -8.75
CA LEU A 117 10.30 -5.66 -9.65
C LEU A 117 11.12 -4.66 -10.49
N GLN A 118 10.46 -3.65 -11.07
CA GLN A 118 11.13 -2.61 -11.86
C GLN A 118 12.07 -1.77 -10.98
N ARG A 119 11.63 -1.42 -9.77
CA ARG A 119 12.43 -0.66 -8.81
C ARG A 119 13.64 -1.45 -8.32
N LEU A 120 13.46 -2.75 -8.05
CA LEU A 120 14.56 -3.65 -7.67
C LEU A 120 15.62 -3.73 -8.78
N ALA A 121 15.20 -3.85 -10.04
CA ALA A 121 16.11 -3.83 -11.19
C ALA A 121 16.85 -2.49 -11.37
N GLY A 122 16.29 -1.39 -10.87
CA GLY A 122 16.89 -0.07 -10.90
C GLY A 122 17.83 0.25 -9.74
N VAL A 123 17.91 -0.59 -8.71
CA VAL A 123 18.79 -0.36 -7.55
C VAL A 123 20.25 -0.41 -8.00
N GLN A 124 20.92 0.73 -7.91
CA GLN A 124 22.35 0.86 -8.25
C GLN A 124 23.22 0.60 -7.00
N GLY A 125 24.42 0.06 -7.22
CA GLY A 125 25.51 0.18 -6.23
C GLY A 125 25.56 -0.83 -5.09
N GLY A 126 25.03 -2.05 -5.22
CA GLY A 126 25.23 -3.06 -4.18
C GLY A 126 24.97 -4.51 -4.60
N SER A 127 25.86 -5.40 -4.17
CA SER A 127 25.48 -6.77 -3.84
C SER A 127 24.89 -6.74 -2.44
N PHE A 128 23.69 -7.29 -2.25
CA PHE A 128 23.05 -7.36 -0.94
C PHE A 128 23.08 -8.80 -0.43
N ASP A 129 23.36 -8.98 0.86
CA ASP A 129 23.29 -10.27 1.54
C ASP A 129 21.83 -10.64 1.88
N LEU A 130 20.99 -9.61 2.05
CA LEU A 130 19.56 -9.74 2.38
C LEU A 130 18.75 -8.65 1.67
N VAL A 131 17.61 -9.05 1.12
CA VAL A 131 16.57 -8.13 0.66
C VAL A 131 15.32 -8.32 1.52
N VAL A 132 14.88 -7.26 2.16
CA VAL A 132 13.61 -7.20 2.88
C VAL A 132 12.60 -6.48 1.99
N LEU A 133 11.57 -7.21 1.57
CA LEU A 133 10.44 -6.67 0.83
C LEU A 133 9.28 -6.42 1.79
N GLN A 134 8.81 -5.17 1.87
CA GLN A 134 7.67 -4.80 2.69
C GLN A 134 6.64 -4.04 1.86
N GLY A 135 5.42 -4.57 1.79
CA GLY A 135 4.28 -3.88 1.20
C GLY A 135 3.21 -4.83 0.71
N GLY A 136 2.32 -4.30 -0.15
CA GLY A 136 1.18 -5.02 -0.72
C GLY A 136 -0.16 -4.30 -0.56
N SER A 137 -0.26 -3.33 0.35
CA SER A 137 -1.52 -2.59 0.58
C SER A 137 -1.96 -1.80 -0.64
N ASN A 138 -1.01 -1.27 -1.41
CA ASN A 138 -1.28 -0.48 -2.62
C ASN A 138 -1.70 -1.36 -3.81
N ASP A 139 -1.52 -2.68 -3.75
CA ASP A 139 -1.88 -3.60 -4.83
C ASP A 139 -3.36 -4.00 -4.81
N ARG A 140 -4.10 -3.70 -3.73
CA ARG A 140 -5.48 -4.14 -3.47
C ARG A 140 -6.41 -4.03 -4.68
N ASP A 141 -6.39 -2.88 -5.35
CA ASP A 141 -7.32 -2.55 -6.44
C ASP A 141 -6.62 -2.56 -7.81
N THR A 142 -5.38 -3.07 -7.87
CA THR A 142 -4.60 -3.12 -9.11
C THR A 142 -4.57 -4.55 -9.66
N PRO A 143 -5.19 -4.81 -10.84
CA PRO A 143 -5.17 -6.14 -11.43
C PRO A 143 -3.77 -6.53 -11.92
N TYR A 144 -3.43 -7.81 -11.78
CA TYR A 144 -2.23 -8.36 -12.40
C TYR A 144 -2.48 -8.62 -13.89
N LEU A 145 -1.73 -7.94 -14.76
CA LEU A 145 -1.94 -7.95 -16.21
C LEU A 145 -1.62 -9.29 -16.91
N ALA A 146 -1.14 -10.33 -16.21
CA ALA A 146 -0.89 -11.64 -16.84
C ALA A 146 -2.13 -12.56 -16.89
N LEU A 147 -3.31 -12.09 -16.47
CA LEU A 147 -4.57 -12.85 -16.47
C LEU A 147 -5.67 -12.24 -17.35
N THR A 148 -5.31 -11.34 -18.28
CA THR A 148 -6.22 -10.75 -19.29
C THR A 148 -5.70 -11.05 -20.68
#